data_AF-A0A094H8A9-F1
#
_entry.id   AF-A0A094H8A9-F1
#
_cell.length_a   1.000
_cell.length_b   1.000
_cell.length_c   1.000
_cell.angle_alpha   90.00
_cell.angle_beta   90.00
_cell.angle_gamma   90.00
#
_symmetry.space_group_name_H-M   'P 1'
#
loop_
_entity.id
_entity.type
_entity.pdbx_description
1 polymer ?
#
loop_
_entity_poly.entity_id
_entity_poly.type
_entity_poly.pdbx_seq_one_letter_code
_entity_poly.pdbx_strand_id
1 'polypeptide(L)'
;MEASTMDEKKMSVPGDETTSIDGRSAHSPVEGSIESRDLDKAYLYLNHQSEAAETVDLKTLRRKIDWWIVPIMFACYTLQFIDKVVINYAAVMGITKDLGLVGNNFSNVASAFFIAYLIAEVPNGYFLQKVPVAKWLAANVFLWGVATACTAAAFNYHSLLVARIFLGIFEASIAPCLMLISSQWYTKSEQAPRFSLWYCGLGVGQIIGGIVSFGFQHVEHSSLKGWQLMFIVLGVITSLVGVATYFILPDTPMKAKFLTEAEKVALLKHVSVNQTGIENHHFKLTHILEVLMDVQIWLMVILTVL
;
A
#
# COMPACT_ATOMS: atom_id res chain seq x y z
N MET A 1 -10.56 -3.96 81.55
CA MET A 1 -11.73 -3.61 82.37
C MET A 1 -12.91 -3.48 81.43
N GLU A 2 -14.03 -4.05 81.84
CA GLU A 2 -15.18 -4.50 81.05
C GLU A 2 -15.89 -3.49 80.13
N ALA A 3 -16.67 -4.11 79.23
CA ALA A 3 -17.63 -3.56 78.29
C ALA A 3 -18.89 -2.94 78.91
N SER A 4 -19.55 -2.07 78.14
CA SER A 4 -21.00 -1.77 78.13
C SER A 4 -21.24 -0.64 77.11
N THR A 5 -22.24 -0.60 76.24
CA THR A 5 -23.54 -1.29 76.16
C THR A 5 -24.08 -1.19 74.71
N MET A 6 -24.87 -2.20 74.31
CA MET A 6 -25.72 -2.22 73.11
C MET A 6 -26.92 -1.26 73.25
N ASP A 7 -27.47 -0.78 72.12
CA ASP A 7 -28.93 -0.88 71.88
C ASP A 7 -29.26 -0.68 70.39
N GLU A 8 -30.02 -1.63 69.84
CA GLU A 8 -30.49 -1.69 68.46
C GLU A 8 -32.04 -1.66 68.47
N LYS A 9 -32.61 -0.91 67.51
CA LYS A 9 -33.83 -1.25 66.74
C LYS A 9 -35.22 -0.96 67.32
N LYS A 10 -35.96 -0.11 66.59
CA LYS A 10 -37.28 -0.41 65.94
C LYS A 10 -37.88 0.85 65.30
N MET A 11 -38.28 0.80 64.02
CA MET A 11 -39.53 1.47 63.59
C MET A 11 -40.14 0.88 62.31
N SER A 12 -41.34 0.35 62.50
CA SER A 12 -42.53 0.07 61.66
C SER A 12 -42.56 0.18 60.12
N VAL A 13 -43.15 -0.87 59.52
CA VAL A 13 -43.94 -0.98 58.26
C VAL A 13 -45.32 -1.59 58.74
N PRO A 14 -46.52 -1.51 58.09
CA PRO A 14 -46.79 -1.42 56.65
C PRO A 14 -48.04 -0.61 56.18
N GLY A 15 -48.14 -0.42 54.86
CA GLY A 15 -49.37 -0.15 54.12
C GLY A 15 -49.24 -0.79 52.73
N ASP A 16 -50.13 -1.72 52.43
CA ASP A 16 -50.12 -2.68 51.32
C ASP A 16 -50.95 -2.14 50.14
N GLU A 17 -50.46 -2.25 48.91
CA GLU A 17 -51.30 -2.28 47.70
C GLU A 17 -50.52 -2.92 46.53
N THR A 18 -50.99 -4.09 46.11
CA THR A 18 -50.49 -4.96 45.05
C THR A 18 -50.84 -4.47 43.64
N THR A 19 -49.90 -4.41 42.68
CA THR A 19 -50.17 -4.79 41.26
C THR A 19 -48.90 -5.01 40.41
N SER A 20 -48.77 -6.26 39.93
CA SER A 20 -48.30 -6.77 38.62
C SER A 20 -47.05 -6.23 37.87
N ILE A 21 -46.30 -7.21 37.36
CA ILE A 21 -45.09 -7.20 36.54
C ILE A 21 -45.38 -6.84 35.06
N ASP A 22 -44.41 -6.15 34.43
CA ASP A 22 -43.90 -6.28 33.04
C ASP A 22 -43.81 -4.94 32.26
N GLY A 23 -42.68 -4.71 31.59
CA GLY A 23 -42.43 -3.46 30.86
C GLY A 23 -40.97 -3.25 30.44
N ARG A 24 -40.60 -3.86 29.30
CA ARG A 24 -39.39 -3.57 28.52
C ARG A 24 -39.18 -2.07 28.32
N SER A 25 -38.02 -1.55 28.74
CA SER A 25 -37.54 -0.22 28.34
C SER A 25 -36.90 -0.31 26.95
N ALA A 26 -37.61 0.23 25.95
CA ALA A 26 -37.13 0.46 24.60
C ALA A 26 -36.40 1.83 24.56
N HIS A 27 -35.10 1.82 24.25
CA HIS A 27 -34.41 3.02 23.80
C HIS A 27 -34.63 3.18 22.30
N SER A 28 -35.41 4.19 21.92
CA SER A 28 -35.65 4.61 20.54
C SER A 28 -34.36 5.15 19.89
N PRO A 29 -34.05 4.81 18.62
CA PRO A 29 -32.99 5.48 17.88
C PRO A 29 -33.48 6.84 17.38
N VAL A 30 -32.62 7.86 17.51
CA VAL A 30 -32.80 9.18 16.92
C VAL A 30 -32.66 9.06 15.41
N GLU A 31 -33.77 9.18 14.67
CA GLU A 31 -33.79 9.39 13.22
C GLU A 31 -33.33 10.81 12.89
N GLY A 32 -32.01 10.98 12.77
CA GLY A 32 -31.40 12.09 12.04
C GLY A 32 -31.13 11.64 10.61
N SER A 33 -31.80 12.27 9.65
CA SER A 33 -31.65 12.01 8.22
C SER A 33 -30.20 12.25 7.75
N ILE A 34 -29.41 11.18 7.66
CA ILE A 34 -28.13 11.18 6.96
C ILE A 34 -28.46 11.18 5.46
N GLU A 35 -28.02 12.21 4.73
CA GLU A 35 -28.18 12.29 3.28
C GLU A 35 -27.61 11.01 2.63
N SER A 36 -28.45 10.35 1.84
CA SER A 36 -28.19 9.08 1.13
C SER A 36 -26.97 9.06 0.19
N ARG A 37 -26.27 10.18 0.07
CA ARG A 37 -25.17 10.40 -0.88
C ARG A 37 -23.78 10.12 -0.29
N ASP A 38 -23.66 10.14 1.04
CA ASP A 38 -22.42 9.88 1.80
C ASP A 38 -22.38 8.47 2.44
N LEU A 39 -23.44 7.67 2.24
CA LEU A 39 -23.46 6.29 2.69
C LEU A 39 -22.59 5.43 1.77
N ASP A 40 -21.42 5.09 2.29
CA ASP A 40 -20.41 4.26 1.65
C ASP A 40 -21.06 3.00 1.06
N LYS A 41 -20.84 2.70 -0.23
CA LYS A 41 -21.53 1.62 -0.95
C LYS A 41 -21.43 0.25 -0.27
N ALA A 42 -20.42 0.07 0.60
CA ALA A 42 -20.26 -1.10 1.44
C ALA A 42 -21.31 -1.23 2.55
N TYR A 43 -21.78 -0.12 3.14
CA TYR A 43 -22.80 -0.14 4.20
C TYR A 43 -24.15 -0.64 3.66
N LEU A 44 -24.55 -0.20 2.47
CA LEU A 44 -25.75 -0.67 1.78
C LEU A 44 -25.68 -2.16 1.40
N TYR A 45 -24.48 -2.67 1.08
CA TYR A 45 -24.26 -4.08 0.75
C TYR A 45 -24.32 -4.98 1.99
N LEU A 46 -23.86 -4.50 3.15
CA LEU A 46 -23.84 -5.25 4.41
C LEU A 46 -25.26 -5.53 4.96
N ASN A 47 -26.20 -4.60 4.79
CA ASN A 47 -27.57 -4.74 5.31
C ASN A 47 -28.44 -5.77 4.57
N HIS A 48 -28.10 -6.12 3.32
CA HIS A 48 -28.90 -7.04 2.50
C HIS A 48 -28.48 -8.52 2.56
N GLN A 49 -27.28 -8.85 3.07
CA GLN A 49 -26.71 -10.22 3.00
C GLN A 49 -26.09 -10.73 4.33
N SER A 50 -26.44 -10.14 5.47
CA SER A 50 -25.82 -10.43 6.78
C SER A 50 -25.85 -11.91 7.19
N GLU A 51 -26.86 -12.68 6.79
CA GLU A 51 -27.01 -14.11 7.17
C GLU A 51 -26.09 -15.07 6.41
N ALA A 52 -25.69 -14.76 5.16
CA ALA A 52 -24.81 -15.65 4.38
C ALA A 52 -23.34 -15.54 4.78
N ALA A 53 -22.92 -14.40 5.34
CA ALA A 53 -21.53 -14.11 5.69
C ALA A 53 -21.03 -14.83 6.95
N GLU A 54 -21.93 -15.26 7.86
CA GLU A 54 -21.53 -15.91 9.11
C GLU A 54 -20.95 -17.32 8.93
N THR A 55 -21.16 -17.96 7.78
CA THR A 55 -20.68 -19.32 7.49
C THR A 55 -19.30 -19.38 6.83
N VAL A 56 -18.70 -18.23 6.51
CA VAL A 56 -17.44 -18.17 5.76
C VAL A 56 -16.24 -18.26 6.71
N ASP A 57 -15.36 -19.24 6.49
CA ASP A 57 -14.10 -19.33 7.22
C ASP A 57 -13.11 -18.23 6.79
N LEU A 58 -12.94 -17.23 7.66
CA LEU A 58 -12.04 -16.10 7.46
C LEU A 58 -10.57 -16.52 7.26
N LYS A 59 -10.12 -17.64 7.85
CA LYS A 59 -8.72 -18.08 7.69
C LYS A 59 -8.45 -18.57 6.27
N THR A 60 -9.35 -19.38 5.72
CA THR A 60 -9.27 -19.88 4.35
C THR A 60 -9.41 -18.74 3.34
N LEU A 61 -10.35 -17.82 3.57
CA LEU A 61 -10.52 -16.62 2.77
C LEU A 61 -9.24 -15.77 2.75
N ARG A 62 -8.64 -15.53 3.92
CA ARG A 62 -7.39 -14.76 4.01
C ARG A 62 -6.25 -15.43 3.25
N ARG A 63 -6.07 -16.73 3.39
CA ARG A 63 -5.02 -17.47 2.67
C ARG A 63 -5.23 -17.38 1.15
N LYS A 64 -6.48 -17.42 0.69
CA LYS A 64 -6.84 -17.23 -0.72
C LYS A 64 -6.46 -15.83 -1.21
N ILE A 65 -6.76 -14.78 -0.44
CA ILE A 65 -6.37 -13.39 -0.76
C ILE A 65 -4.84 -13.23 -0.76
N ASP A 66 -4.18 -13.75 0.28
CA ASP A 66 -2.72 -13.69 0.44
C ASP A 66 -2.03 -14.28 -0.82
N TRP A 67 -2.50 -15.43 -1.33
CA TRP A 67 -1.95 -16.07 -2.53
C TRP A 67 -2.10 -15.27 -3.83
N TRP A 68 -3.09 -14.39 -3.94
CA TRP A 68 -3.32 -13.61 -5.15
C TRP A 68 -2.63 -12.24 -5.11
N ILE A 69 -2.66 -11.58 -3.95
CA ILE A 69 -2.22 -10.18 -3.83
C ILE A 69 -0.75 -10.11 -3.44
N VAL A 70 -0.34 -10.86 -2.41
CA VAL A 70 0.99 -10.73 -1.81
C VAL A 70 2.13 -11.03 -2.80
N PRO A 71 2.07 -12.06 -3.66
CA PRO A 71 3.15 -12.32 -4.62
C PRO A 71 3.40 -11.17 -5.60
N ILE A 72 2.34 -10.49 -6.04
CA ILE A 72 2.45 -9.34 -6.95
C ILE A 72 3.06 -8.16 -6.23
N MET A 73 2.59 -7.88 -5.02
CA MET A 73 3.16 -6.81 -4.20
C MET A 73 4.64 -7.05 -3.91
N PHE A 74 4.99 -8.29 -3.56
CA PHE A 74 6.37 -8.73 -3.35
C PHE A 74 7.21 -8.56 -4.61
N ALA A 75 6.71 -8.99 -5.78
CA ALA A 75 7.41 -8.86 -7.05
C ALA A 75 7.63 -7.39 -7.44
N CYS A 76 6.60 -6.54 -7.31
CA CYS A 76 6.70 -5.11 -7.59
C CYS A 76 7.77 -4.45 -6.72
N TYR A 77 7.77 -4.72 -5.41
CA TYR A 77 8.72 -4.11 -4.47
C TYR A 77 10.15 -4.66 -4.65
N THR A 78 10.28 -5.94 -4.98
CA THR A 78 11.58 -6.58 -5.30
C THR A 78 12.20 -5.94 -6.54
N LEU A 79 11.43 -5.81 -7.62
CA LEU A 79 11.88 -5.15 -8.84
C LEU A 79 12.21 -3.68 -8.57
N GLN A 80 11.45 -3.02 -7.70
CA GLN A 80 11.66 -1.62 -7.35
C GLN A 80 13.06 -1.43 -6.75
N PHE A 81 13.48 -2.33 -5.88
CA PHE A 81 14.82 -2.27 -5.32
C PHE A 81 15.90 -2.60 -6.34
N ILE A 82 15.70 -3.63 -7.18
CA ILE A 82 16.66 -4.00 -8.24
C ILE A 82 16.98 -2.80 -9.11
N ASP A 83 15.97 -2.03 -9.51
CA ASP A 83 16.15 -0.88 -10.39
C ASP A 83 16.87 0.31 -9.72
N LYS A 84 16.71 0.50 -8.41
CA LYS A 84 17.52 1.48 -7.68
C LYS A 84 19.01 1.13 -7.72
N VAL A 85 19.35 -0.16 -7.60
CA VAL A 85 20.75 -0.61 -7.54
C VAL A 85 21.35 -0.95 -8.91
N VAL A 86 20.53 -1.12 -9.95
CA VAL A 86 20.99 -1.51 -11.29
C VAL A 86 22.01 -0.53 -11.89
N ILE A 87 21.93 0.76 -11.54
CA ILE A 87 22.89 1.75 -12.03
C ILE A 87 24.30 1.49 -11.49
N ASN A 88 24.40 0.97 -10.27
CA ASN A 88 25.67 0.61 -9.65
C ASN A 88 26.26 -0.65 -10.32
N TYR A 89 25.41 -1.61 -10.68
CA TYR A 89 25.84 -2.76 -11.48
C TYR A 89 26.32 -2.35 -12.87
N ALA A 90 25.60 -1.43 -13.53
CA ALA A 90 26.00 -0.88 -14.81
C ALA A 90 27.32 -0.08 -14.73
N ALA A 91 27.61 0.57 -13.59
CA ALA A 91 28.88 1.24 -13.32
C ALA A 91 30.06 0.26 -13.39
N VAL A 92 29.91 -0.94 -12.80
CA VAL A 92 30.91 -2.01 -12.86
C VAL A 92 31.09 -2.53 -14.28
N MET A 93 30.01 -2.59 -15.07
CA MET A 93 30.03 -2.99 -16.48
C MET A 93 30.55 -1.92 -17.45
N GLY A 94 30.92 -0.74 -16.96
CA GLY A 94 31.58 0.30 -17.77
C GLY A 94 30.68 1.40 -18.34
N ILE A 95 29.43 1.56 -17.88
CA ILE A 95 28.52 2.64 -18.35
C ILE A 95 29.16 4.04 -18.21
N THR A 96 30.01 4.25 -17.19
CA THR A 96 30.72 5.51 -16.96
C THR A 96 31.70 5.85 -18.08
N LYS A 97 32.46 4.86 -18.54
CA LYS A 97 33.39 5.01 -19.67
C LYS A 97 32.63 5.17 -20.98
N ASP A 98 31.57 4.40 -21.16
CA ASP A 98 30.79 4.38 -22.38
C ASP A 98 30.05 5.68 -22.69
N LEU A 99 29.52 6.35 -21.66
CA LEU A 99 28.77 7.60 -21.79
C LEU A 99 29.63 8.85 -21.49
N GLY A 100 30.94 8.67 -21.24
CA GLY A 100 31.85 9.76 -20.90
C GLY A 100 31.46 10.50 -19.61
N LEU A 101 31.05 9.77 -18.57
CA LEU A 101 30.69 10.37 -17.28
C LEU A 101 31.96 10.81 -16.55
N VAL A 102 32.13 12.12 -16.35
CA VAL A 102 33.29 12.74 -15.67
C VAL A 102 32.90 13.27 -14.29
N GLY A 103 33.79 13.14 -13.31
CA GLY A 103 33.62 13.70 -11.97
C GLY A 103 32.32 13.23 -11.29
N ASN A 104 31.48 14.18 -10.87
CA ASN A 104 30.22 13.91 -10.15
C ASN A 104 29.04 13.52 -11.06
N ASN A 105 29.23 13.37 -12.37
CA ASN A 105 28.11 13.08 -13.28
C ASN A 105 27.36 11.79 -12.92
N PHE A 106 28.06 10.74 -12.51
CA PHE A 106 27.41 9.49 -12.08
C PHE A 106 26.54 9.70 -10.82
N SER A 107 27.08 10.38 -9.81
CA SER A 107 26.36 10.71 -8.59
C SER A 107 25.16 11.63 -8.85
N ASN A 108 25.31 12.63 -9.72
CA ASN A 108 24.23 13.54 -10.10
C ASN A 108 23.07 12.81 -10.78
N VAL A 109 23.36 11.83 -11.65
CA VAL A 109 22.35 10.98 -12.29
C VAL A 109 21.60 10.14 -11.25
N ALA A 110 22.33 9.56 -10.28
CA ALA A 110 21.71 8.80 -9.20
C ALA A 110 20.85 9.70 -8.29
N SER A 111 21.31 10.92 -7.96
CA SER A 111 20.55 11.88 -7.15
C SER A 111 19.32 12.42 -7.89
N ALA A 112 19.41 12.66 -9.20
CA ALA A 112 18.30 13.17 -10.00
C ALA A 112 17.08 12.25 -9.97
N PHE A 113 17.30 10.92 -9.92
CA PHE A 113 16.24 9.96 -9.69
C PHE A 113 15.48 10.24 -8.38
N PHE A 114 16.19 10.40 -7.25
CA PHE A 114 15.56 10.65 -5.95
C PHE A 114 14.86 12.02 -5.90
N ILE A 115 15.42 13.04 -6.55
CA ILE A 115 14.77 14.36 -6.66
C ILE A 115 13.47 14.25 -7.45
N ALA A 116 13.49 13.57 -8.60
CA ALA A 116 12.30 13.35 -9.41
C ALA A 116 11.25 12.52 -8.68
N TYR A 117 11.68 11.50 -7.94
CA TYR A 117 10.84 10.67 -7.08
C TYR A 117 10.13 11.53 -6.03
N LEU A 118 10.87 12.36 -5.30
CA LEU A 118 10.32 13.24 -4.26
C LEU A 118 9.29 14.24 -4.82
N ILE A 119 9.60 14.86 -5.96
CA ILE A 119 8.69 15.82 -6.61
C ILE A 119 7.42 15.11 -7.08
N ALA A 120 7.54 13.89 -7.61
CA ALA A 120 6.41 13.11 -8.11
C ALA A 120 5.54 12.50 -7.02
N GLU A 121 6.05 12.34 -5.79
CA GLU A 121 5.30 11.78 -4.66
C GLU A 121 4.08 12.64 -4.29
N VAL A 122 4.23 13.97 -4.29
CA VAL A 122 3.16 14.93 -3.99
C VAL A 122 1.97 14.84 -4.97
N PRO A 123 2.16 14.98 -6.30
CA PRO A 123 1.06 14.82 -7.25
C PRO A 123 0.51 13.40 -7.25
N ASN A 124 1.36 12.36 -7.07
CA ASN A 124 0.89 10.98 -6.97
C ASN A 124 -0.09 10.79 -5.81
N GLY A 125 0.16 11.37 -4.64
CA GLY A 125 -0.76 11.34 -3.51
C GLY A 125 -2.12 11.98 -3.79
N TYR A 126 -2.17 13.02 -4.63
CA TYR A 126 -3.41 13.63 -5.09
C TYR A 126 -4.15 12.75 -6.09
N PHE A 127 -3.45 12.19 -7.08
CA PHE A 127 -4.06 11.30 -8.07
C PHE A 127 -4.63 10.04 -7.41
N LEU A 128 -3.93 9.49 -6.43
CA LEU A 128 -4.29 8.25 -5.74
C LEU A 128 -5.65 8.33 -5.02
N GLN A 129 -6.12 9.53 -4.70
CA GLN A 129 -7.46 9.74 -4.14
C GLN A 129 -8.56 9.70 -5.21
N LYS A 130 -8.24 10.04 -6.47
CA LYS A 130 -9.22 10.18 -7.55
C LYS A 130 -9.28 9.00 -8.51
N VAL A 131 -8.20 8.23 -8.62
CA VAL A 131 -8.09 7.13 -9.58
C VAL A 131 -8.11 5.77 -8.89
N PRO A 132 -8.57 4.70 -9.57
CA PRO A 132 -8.49 3.36 -9.02
C PRO A 132 -7.03 2.95 -8.76
N VAL A 133 -6.71 2.67 -7.51
CA VAL A 133 -5.34 2.45 -7.02
C VAL A 133 -4.62 1.33 -7.77
N ALA A 134 -5.28 0.19 -8.01
CA ALA A 134 -4.67 -0.95 -8.67
C ALA A 134 -4.30 -0.66 -10.14
N LYS A 135 -5.20 0.00 -10.88
CA LYS A 135 -4.91 0.44 -12.27
C LYS A 135 -3.84 1.52 -12.34
N TRP A 136 -3.83 2.44 -11.38
CA TRP A 136 -2.78 3.46 -11.29
C TRP A 136 -1.42 2.83 -11.05
N LEU A 137 -1.34 1.90 -10.09
CA LEU A 137 -0.13 1.10 -9.84
C LEU A 137 0.32 0.37 -11.11
N ALA A 138 -0.58 -0.35 -11.78
CA ALA A 138 -0.24 -1.11 -12.97
C ALA A 138 0.29 -0.23 -14.12
N ALA A 139 -0.34 0.92 -14.36
CA ALA A 139 0.09 1.88 -15.37
C ALA A 139 1.49 2.45 -15.05
N ASN A 140 1.72 2.84 -13.79
CA ASN A 140 3.01 3.35 -13.36
C ASN A 140 4.10 2.28 -13.43
N VAL A 141 3.83 1.05 -13.00
CA VAL A 141 4.81 -0.05 -13.09
C VAL A 141 5.15 -0.37 -14.54
N PHE A 142 4.16 -0.33 -15.44
CA PHE A 142 4.41 -0.53 -16.87
C PHE A 142 5.29 0.58 -17.46
N LEU A 143 4.95 1.85 -17.22
CA LEU A 143 5.71 3.01 -17.70
C LEU A 143 7.12 3.08 -17.10
N TRP A 144 7.25 2.70 -15.84
CA TRP A 144 8.54 2.55 -15.16
C TRP A 144 9.42 1.48 -15.82
N GLY A 145 8.86 0.31 -16.13
CA GLY A 145 9.58 -0.73 -16.88
C GLY A 145 10.01 -0.26 -18.29
N VAL A 146 9.16 0.49 -18.98
CA VAL A 146 9.49 1.09 -20.29
C VAL A 146 10.62 2.12 -20.15
N ALA A 147 10.55 3.01 -19.16
CA ALA A 147 11.59 4.00 -18.90
C ALA A 147 12.95 3.32 -18.55
N THR A 148 12.89 2.22 -17.81
CA THR A 148 14.06 1.39 -17.48
C THR A 148 14.67 0.78 -18.74
N ALA A 149 13.86 0.19 -19.62
CA ALA A 149 14.33 -0.35 -20.90
C ALA A 149 14.92 0.75 -21.82
N CYS A 150 14.27 1.93 -21.87
CA CYS A 150 14.75 3.09 -22.63
C CYS A 150 16.11 3.60 -22.13
N THR A 151 16.49 3.34 -20.88
CA THR A 151 17.81 3.71 -20.34
C THR A 151 18.94 3.02 -21.10
N ALA A 152 18.70 1.85 -21.68
CA ALA A 152 19.68 1.15 -22.53
C ALA A 152 20.05 1.93 -23.81
N ALA A 153 19.15 2.80 -24.28
CA ALA A 153 19.37 3.65 -25.45
C ALA A 153 20.13 4.95 -25.12
N ALA A 154 20.55 5.15 -23.87
CA ALA A 154 21.31 6.33 -23.48
C ALA A 154 22.71 6.35 -24.12
N PHE A 155 23.06 7.49 -24.70
CA PHE A 155 24.32 7.71 -25.43
C PHE A 155 25.20 8.80 -24.82
N ASN A 156 24.66 9.58 -23.87
CA ASN A 156 25.38 10.63 -23.17
C ASN A 156 24.80 10.87 -21.76
N TYR A 157 25.50 11.67 -20.95
CA TYR A 157 25.05 12.09 -19.62
C TYR A 157 23.60 12.61 -19.59
N HIS A 158 23.22 13.49 -20.52
CA HIS A 158 21.90 14.11 -20.54
C HIS A 158 20.77 13.10 -20.82
N SER A 159 20.98 12.18 -21.76
CA SER A 159 20.03 11.12 -22.09
C SER A 159 19.83 10.16 -20.91
N LEU A 160 20.91 9.82 -20.20
CA LEU A 160 20.85 9.01 -18.99
C LEU A 160 20.12 9.75 -17.85
N LEU A 161 20.39 11.05 -17.69
CA LEU A 161 19.74 11.91 -16.70
C LEU A 161 18.22 11.98 -16.93
N VAL A 162 17.80 12.23 -18.17
CA VAL A 162 16.38 12.31 -18.55
C VAL A 162 15.68 10.97 -18.31
N ALA A 163 16.30 9.85 -18.73
CA ALA A 163 15.75 8.52 -18.48
C ALA A 163 15.52 8.26 -16.97
N ARG A 164 16.47 8.68 -16.13
CA ARG A 164 16.36 8.55 -14.67
C ARG A 164 15.28 9.42 -14.04
N ILE A 165 15.08 10.62 -14.57
CA ILE A 165 14.00 11.50 -14.10
C ILE A 165 12.64 10.86 -14.39
N PHE A 166 12.40 10.37 -15.62
CA PHE A 166 11.15 9.68 -15.97
C PHE A 166 10.92 8.44 -15.12
N LEU A 167 11.98 7.63 -14.94
CA LEU A 167 11.97 6.45 -14.09
C LEU A 167 11.56 6.83 -12.64
N GLY A 168 12.14 7.88 -12.06
CA GLY A 168 11.77 8.39 -10.74
C GLY A 168 10.32 8.86 -10.62
N ILE A 169 9.79 9.53 -11.66
CA ILE A 169 8.40 10.01 -11.67
C ILE A 169 7.40 8.86 -11.58
N PHE A 170 7.61 7.79 -12.35
CA PHE A 170 6.70 6.64 -12.37
C PHE A 170 6.84 5.77 -11.11
N GLU A 171 8.06 5.62 -10.62
CA GLU A 171 8.35 4.77 -9.46
C GLU A 171 7.80 5.34 -8.14
N ALA A 172 7.65 6.67 -8.04
CA ALA A 172 7.19 7.36 -6.83
C ALA A 172 5.81 6.90 -6.31
N SER A 173 4.97 6.35 -7.18
CA SER A 173 3.62 5.91 -6.80
C SER A 173 3.57 4.51 -6.17
N ILE A 174 4.62 3.70 -6.30
CA ILE A 174 4.57 2.26 -6.01
C ILE A 174 4.32 2.01 -4.52
N ALA A 175 5.17 2.56 -3.64
CA ALA A 175 5.07 2.37 -2.21
C ALA A 175 3.70 2.82 -1.63
N PRO A 176 3.19 4.04 -1.90
CA PRO A 176 1.89 4.45 -1.38
C PRO A 176 0.73 3.64 -1.97
N CYS A 177 0.80 3.22 -3.24
CA CYS A 177 -0.21 2.33 -3.82
C CYS A 177 -0.25 0.99 -3.08
N LEU A 178 0.90 0.35 -2.86
CA LEU A 178 0.99 -0.94 -2.15
C LEU A 178 0.46 -0.83 -0.70
N MET A 179 0.75 0.28 -0.02
CA MET A 179 0.22 0.54 1.32
C MET A 179 -1.31 0.68 1.31
N LEU A 180 -1.88 1.43 0.37
CA LEU A 180 -3.34 1.59 0.26
C LEU A 180 -4.04 0.29 -0.15
N ILE A 181 -3.45 -0.49 -1.07
CA ILE A 181 -3.99 -1.80 -1.43
C ILE A 181 -4.00 -2.68 -0.18
N SER A 182 -2.93 -2.72 0.61
CA SER A 182 -2.95 -3.51 1.85
C SER A 182 -4.02 -3.05 2.83
N SER A 183 -4.27 -1.74 2.92
CA SER A 183 -5.27 -1.22 3.85
C SER A 183 -6.71 -1.57 3.46
N GLN A 184 -6.98 -1.74 2.17
CA GLN A 184 -8.29 -2.15 1.65
C GLN A 184 -8.60 -3.64 1.85
N TRP A 185 -7.58 -4.49 1.94
CA TRP A 185 -7.73 -5.95 1.97
C TRP A 185 -7.48 -6.58 3.35
N TYR A 186 -6.79 -5.90 4.25
CA TYR A 186 -6.38 -6.45 5.55
C TYR A 186 -6.73 -5.52 6.72
N THR A 187 -7.01 -6.12 7.88
CA THR A 187 -7.15 -5.38 9.15
C THR A 187 -5.80 -4.84 9.64
N LYS A 188 -5.78 -3.79 10.47
CA LYS A 188 -4.53 -3.17 10.98
C LYS A 188 -3.55 -4.18 11.59
N SER A 189 -4.04 -5.16 12.34
CA SER A 189 -3.22 -6.24 12.93
C SER A 189 -2.66 -7.21 11.89
N GLU A 190 -3.35 -7.37 10.76
CA GLU A 190 -2.95 -8.26 9.67
C GLU A 190 -2.04 -7.58 8.66
N GLN A 191 -2.09 -6.25 8.52
CA GLN A 191 -1.27 -5.47 7.60
C GLN A 191 0.22 -5.59 7.93
N ALA A 192 0.62 -5.45 9.20
CA ALA A 192 2.02 -5.44 9.63
C ALA A 192 2.85 -6.64 9.11
N PRO A 193 2.43 -7.91 9.28
CA PRO A 193 3.20 -9.04 8.74
C PRO A 193 3.24 -9.08 7.21
N ARG A 194 2.21 -8.58 6.49
CA ARG A 194 2.23 -8.53 5.02
C ARG A 194 3.15 -7.41 4.52
N PHE A 195 3.14 -6.27 5.20
CA PHE A 195 4.10 -5.20 5.00
C PHE A 195 5.52 -5.72 5.12
N SER A 196 5.85 -6.39 6.22
CA SER A 196 7.17 -7.02 6.38
C SER A 196 7.48 -8.00 5.24
N LEU A 197 6.50 -8.80 4.81
CA LEU A 197 6.71 -9.81 3.77
C LEU A 197 7.06 -9.20 2.41
N TRP A 198 6.30 -8.23 1.90
CA TRP A 198 6.68 -7.57 0.65
C TRP A 198 7.88 -6.65 0.80
N TYR A 199 8.11 -6.10 2.00
CA TYR A 199 9.30 -5.31 2.31
C TYR A 199 10.59 -6.14 2.31
N CYS A 200 10.52 -7.44 2.66
CA CYS A 200 11.64 -8.38 2.47
C CYS A 200 12.10 -8.47 1.00
N GLY A 201 11.27 -8.02 0.05
CA GLY A 201 11.63 -7.85 -1.35
C GLY A 201 12.88 -6.99 -1.58
N LEU A 202 13.22 -6.06 -0.67
CA LEU A 202 14.46 -5.29 -0.76
C LEU A 202 15.70 -6.21 -0.72
N GLY A 203 15.78 -7.08 0.29
CA GLY A 203 16.91 -7.99 0.46
C GLY A 203 16.97 -9.03 -0.65
N VAL A 204 15.82 -9.59 -1.04
CA VAL A 204 15.73 -10.54 -2.16
C VAL A 204 16.13 -9.86 -3.48
N GLY A 205 15.72 -8.62 -3.69
CA GLY A 205 16.10 -7.81 -4.85
C GLY A 205 17.60 -7.59 -4.91
N GLN A 206 18.27 -7.36 -3.78
CA GLN A 206 19.73 -7.23 -3.74
C GLN A 206 20.44 -8.51 -4.19
N ILE A 207 19.96 -9.67 -3.72
CA ILE A 207 20.53 -10.97 -4.06
C ILE A 207 20.31 -11.28 -5.54
N ILE A 208 19.07 -11.17 -6.01
CA ILE A 208 18.70 -11.44 -7.41
C ILE A 208 19.42 -10.45 -8.34
N GLY A 209 19.40 -9.16 -8.02
CA GLY A 209 20.07 -8.12 -8.81
C GLY A 209 21.57 -8.38 -8.95
N GLY A 210 22.24 -8.82 -7.88
CA GLY A 210 23.65 -9.21 -7.92
C GLY A 210 23.92 -10.40 -8.83
N ILE A 211 23.09 -11.45 -8.76
CA ILE A 211 23.19 -12.64 -9.62
C ILE A 211 22.97 -12.27 -11.09
N VAL A 212 21.94 -11.46 -11.36
CA VAL A 212 21.62 -10.97 -12.70
C VAL A 212 22.78 -10.14 -13.26
N SER A 213 23.34 -9.24 -12.46
CA SER A 213 24.53 -8.46 -12.81
C SER A 213 25.72 -9.36 -13.15
N PHE A 214 26.00 -10.38 -12.34
CA PHE A 214 27.06 -11.34 -12.60
C PHE A 214 26.86 -12.04 -13.95
N GLY A 215 25.63 -12.46 -14.27
CA GLY A 215 25.31 -13.08 -15.56
C GLY A 215 25.59 -12.15 -16.74
N PHE A 216 25.17 -10.89 -16.66
CA PHE A 216 25.36 -9.92 -17.75
C PHE A 216 26.80 -9.42 -17.91
N GLN A 217 27.64 -9.53 -16.89
CA GLN A 217 29.07 -9.21 -16.99
C GLN A 217 29.83 -10.18 -17.91
N HIS A 218 29.34 -11.40 -18.11
CA HIS A 218 29.99 -12.43 -18.94
C HIS A 218 29.53 -12.40 -20.41
N VAL A 219 28.69 -11.45 -20.80
CA VAL A 219 28.19 -11.35 -22.17
C VAL A 219 29.18 -10.53 -23.00
N GLU A 220 30.09 -11.21 -23.69
CA GLU A 220 31.16 -10.59 -24.49
C GLU A 220 30.87 -10.49 -26.01
N HIS A 221 29.89 -11.26 -26.52
CA HIS A 221 29.64 -11.43 -27.96
C HIS A 221 28.26 -10.96 -28.43
N SER A 222 27.66 -9.97 -27.78
CA SER A 222 26.43 -9.32 -28.26
C SER A 222 26.73 -7.99 -28.96
N SER A 223 25.89 -7.60 -29.92
CA SER A 223 25.97 -6.26 -30.54
C SER A 223 25.64 -5.14 -29.54
N LEU A 224 25.05 -5.48 -28.40
CA LEU A 224 24.72 -4.58 -27.30
C LEU A 224 25.69 -4.81 -26.15
N LYS A 225 26.01 -3.74 -25.41
CA LYS A 225 26.87 -3.84 -24.22
C LYS A 225 26.13 -4.55 -23.09
N GLY A 226 26.85 -5.24 -22.20
CA GLY A 226 26.26 -6.01 -21.09
C GLY A 226 25.28 -5.20 -20.23
N TRP A 227 25.61 -3.94 -19.93
CA TRP A 227 24.72 -3.06 -19.17
C TRP A 227 23.44 -2.70 -19.94
N GLN A 228 23.52 -2.46 -21.26
CA GLN A 228 22.35 -2.15 -22.08
C GLN A 228 21.38 -3.32 -22.10
N LEU A 229 21.90 -4.54 -22.27
CA LEU A 229 21.09 -5.75 -22.25
C LEU A 229 20.43 -5.97 -20.88
N MET A 230 21.17 -5.71 -19.79
CA MET A 230 20.63 -5.80 -18.43
C MET A 230 19.44 -4.84 -18.23
N PHE A 231 19.54 -3.58 -18.66
CA PHE A 231 18.43 -2.62 -18.59
C PHE A 231 17.22 -3.03 -19.42
N ILE A 232 17.44 -3.55 -20.63
CA ILE A 232 16.34 -4.02 -21.49
C ILE A 232 15.62 -5.20 -20.82
N VAL A 233 16.36 -6.21 -20.35
CA VAL A 233 15.76 -7.41 -19.75
C VAL A 233 15.02 -7.06 -18.46
N LEU A 234 15.61 -6.28 -17.57
CA LEU A 234 14.95 -5.85 -16.34
C LEU A 234 13.74 -4.97 -16.63
N GLY A 235 13.85 -4.02 -17.57
CA GLY A 235 12.73 -3.18 -17.99
C GLY A 235 11.56 -3.98 -18.56
N VAL A 236 11.84 -4.98 -19.42
CA VAL A 236 10.81 -5.87 -19.96
C VAL A 236 10.14 -6.70 -18.87
N ILE A 237 10.91 -7.28 -17.94
CA ILE A 237 10.35 -8.04 -16.81
C ILE A 237 9.44 -7.13 -15.97
N THR A 238 9.88 -5.91 -15.67
CA THR A 238 9.08 -4.93 -14.92
C THR A 238 7.81 -4.55 -15.67
N SER A 239 7.88 -4.30 -16.97
CA SER A 239 6.70 -4.02 -17.79
C SER A 239 5.72 -5.20 -17.81
N LEU A 240 6.21 -6.44 -17.89
CA LEU A 240 5.37 -7.64 -17.81
C LEU A 240 4.69 -7.77 -16.45
N VAL A 241 5.40 -7.46 -15.36
CA VAL A 241 4.79 -7.42 -14.02
C VAL A 241 3.75 -6.31 -13.91
N GLY A 242 3.96 -5.14 -14.55
CA GLY A 242 2.95 -4.09 -14.64
C GLY A 242 1.68 -4.56 -15.36
N VAL A 243 1.82 -5.26 -16.49
CA VAL A 243 0.70 -5.86 -17.23
C VAL A 243 0.01 -6.94 -16.38
N ALA A 244 0.77 -7.81 -15.71
CA ALA A 244 0.22 -8.83 -14.82
C ALA A 244 -0.56 -8.19 -13.66
N THR A 245 -0.04 -7.10 -13.09
CA THR A 245 -0.71 -6.33 -12.03
C THR A 245 -2.06 -5.79 -12.51
N TYR A 246 -2.14 -5.30 -13.76
CA TYR A 246 -3.41 -4.81 -14.33
C TYR A 246 -4.49 -5.90 -14.39
N PHE A 247 -4.12 -7.13 -14.74
CA PHE A 247 -5.09 -8.22 -14.91
C PHE A 247 -5.42 -8.96 -13.61
N ILE A 248 -4.44 -9.10 -12.72
CA ILE A 248 -4.60 -9.94 -11.52
C ILE A 248 -5.11 -9.12 -10.33
N LEU A 249 -4.70 -7.84 -10.19
CA LEU A 249 -5.02 -7.04 -9.01
C LEU A 249 -6.37 -6.30 -9.18
N PRO A 250 -7.40 -6.60 -8.36
CA PRO A 250 -8.66 -5.87 -8.42
C PRO A 250 -8.55 -4.50 -7.75
N ASP A 251 -9.23 -3.49 -8.31
CA ASP A 251 -9.28 -2.13 -7.76
C ASP A 251 -9.94 -2.06 -6.36
N THR A 252 -10.92 -2.92 -6.10
CA THR A 252 -11.63 -2.99 -4.82
C THR A 252 -12.00 -4.43 -4.48
N PRO A 253 -12.13 -4.78 -3.19
CA PRO A 253 -12.60 -6.10 -2.76
C PRO A 253 -13.93 -6.52 -3.41
N MET A 254 -14.83 -5.55 -3.65
CA MET A 254 -16.12 -5.73 -4.33
C MET A 254 -15.97 -6.22 -5.80
N LYS A 255 -14.94 -5.75 -6.50
CA LYS A 255 -14.67 -6.07 -7.91
C LYS A 255 -13.82 -7.34 -8.09
N ALA A 256 -13.44 -8.00 -6.99
CA ALA A 256 -12.62 -9.20 -7.01
C ALA A 256 -13.38 -10.36 -7.67
N LYS A 257 -12.93 -10.80 -8.86
CA LYS A 257 -13.54 -11.91 -9.59
C LYS A 257 -13.24 -13.28 -8.98
N PHE A 258 -12.18 -13.39 -8.18
CA PHE A 258 -11.79 -14.65 -7.52
C PHE A 258 -12.54 -14.92 -6.21
N LEU A 259 -13.33 -13.95 -5.72
CA LEU A 259 -14.15 -14.08 -4.52
C LEU A 259 -15.62 -14.29 -4.87
N THR A 260 -16.27 -15.18 -4.15
CA THR A 260 -17.73 -15.34 -4.15
C THR A 260 -18.41 -14.16 -3.44
N GLU A 261 -19.69 -13.91 -3.72
CA GLU A 261 -20.42 -12.80 -3.08
C GLU A 261 -20.44 -12.91 -1.54
N ALA A 262 -20.62 -14.12 -1.00
CA ALA A 262 -20.55 -14.36 0.44
C ALA A 262 -19.15 -14.05 1.04
N GLU A 263 -18.07 -14.42 0.34
CA GLU A 263 -16.69 -14.09 0.75
C GLU A 263 -16.43 -12.58 0.72
N LYS A 264 -16.99 -11.84 -0.25
CA LYS A 264 -16.85 -10.38 -0.34
C LYS A 264 -17.52 -9.68 0.84
N VAL A 265 -18.73 -10.10 1.21
CA VAL A 265 -19.46 -9.53 2.36
C VAL A 265 -18.71 -9.81 3.66
N ALA A 266 -18.23 -11.05 3.86
CA ALA A 266 -17.43 -11.42 5.02
C ALA A 266 -16.15 -10.59 5.14
N LEU A 267 -15.44 -10.38 4.02
CA LEU A 267 -14.24 -9.54 3.97
C LEU A 267 -14.53 -8.08 4.31
N LEU A 268 -15.59 -7.49 3.74
CA LEU A 268 -15.96 -6.10 4.02
C LEU A 268 -16.34 -5.89 5.49
N LYS A 269 -17.10 -6.83 6.08
CA LYS A 269 -17.44 -6.79 7.51
C LYS A 269 -16.17 -6.86 8.37
N HIS A 270 -15.22 -7.73 8.02
CA HIS A 270 -13.95 -7.87 8.74
C HIS A 270 -13.06 -6.62 8.63
N VAL A 271 -12.92 -6.05 7.43
CA VAL A 271 -12.08 -4.86 7.19
C VAL A 271 -12.73 -3.57 7.70
N SER A 272 -14.06 -3.49 7.81
CA SER A 272 -14.77 -2.31 8.32
C SER A 272 -14.37 -1.91 9.75
N VAL A 273 -13.79 -2.83 10.53
CA VAL A 273 -13.22 -2.55 11.86
C VAL A 273 -12.12 -1.48 11.80
N ASN A 274 -11.45 -1.33 10.66
CA ASN A 274 -10.38 -0.35 10.50
C ASN A 274 -10.89 1.11 10.51
N GLN A 275 -12.20 1.36 10.36
CA GLN A 275 -12.83 2.69 10.22
C GLN A 275 -12.18 3.59 9.15
N THR A 276 -11.40 3.00 8.25
CA THR A 276 -10.92 3.64 7.03
C THR A 276 -12.12 3.76 6.10
N GLY A 277 -12.67 4.97 5.95
CA GLY A 277 -13.68 5.26 4.94
C GLY A 277 -13.22 4.71 3.59
N ILE A 278 -14.09 3.98 2.90
CA ILE A 278 -13.69 3.13 1.77
C ILE A 278 -13.35 4.00 0.56
N GLU A 279 -13.93 5.20 0.47
CA GLU A 279 -13.52 6.29 -0.42
C GLU A 279 -13.94 7.63 0.20
N ASN A 280 -13.01 8.53 0.51
CA ASN A 280 -13.35 9.93 0.80
C ASN A 280 -12.59 10.83 -0.19
N HIS A 281 -13.31 11.32 -1.20
CA HIS A 281 -12.74 12.04 -2.36
C HIS A 281 -12.47 13.54 -2.08
N HIS A 282 -12.68 14.00 -0.85
CA HIS A 282 -12.58 15.42 -0.49
C HIS A 282 -11.21 15.77 0.11
N PHE A 283 -10.34 16.36 -0.72
CA PHE A 283 -9.06 16.93 -0.28
C PHE A 283 -9.28 18.23 0.50
N LYS A 284 -9.06 18.21 1.82
CA LYS A 284 -9.15 19.39 2.68
C LYS A 284 -7.75 19.91 3.00
N LEU A 285 -7.45 21.15 2.58
CA LEU A 285 -6.17 21.82 2.88
C LEU A 285 -5.93 22.00 4.39
N THR A 286 -7.00 22.01 5.19
CA THR A 286 -6.92 22.05 6.65
C THR A 286 -6.20 20.82 7.23
N HIS A 287 -6.32 19.64 6.62
CA HIS A 287 -5.59 18.45 7.08
C HIS A 287 -4.08 18.54 6.82
N ILE A 288 -3.64 19.29 5.81
CA ILE A 288 -2.20 19.51 5.56
C ILE A 288 -1.61 20.34 6.70
N LEU A 289 -2.31 21.41 7.10
CA LEU A 289 -1.86 22.26 8.21
C LEU A 289 -1.85 21.49 9.53
N GLU A 290 -2.84 20.63 9.77
CA GLU A 290 -2.90 19.75 10.93
C GLU A 290 -1.71 18.78 10.97
N VAL A 291 -1.40 18.14 9.84
CA VAL A 291 -0.24 17.26 9.67
C VAL A 291 1.09 17.99 9.90
N LEU A 292 1.22 19.22 9.42
CA LEU A 292 2.44 20.03 9.61
C LEU A 292 2.61 20.52 11.05
N MET A 293 1.53 20.58 11.84
CA MET A 293 1.57 20.99 13.25
C MET A 293 1.67 19.81 14.22
N ASP A 294 1.56 18.57 13.73
CA ASP A 294 1.61 17.37 14.56
C ASP A 294 3.06 17.01 14.96
N VAL A 295 3.33 17.08 16.26
CA VAL A 295 4.63 16.75 16.87
C VAL A 295 5.02 15.29 16.61
N GLN A 296 4.05 14.36 16.57
CA GLN A 296 4.32 12.95 16.34
C GLN A 296 4.89 12.71 14.94
N ILE A 297 4.42 13.47 13.94
CA ILE A 297 4.93 13.40 12.57
C ILE A 297 6.35 13.95 12.51
N TRP A 298 6.64 15.07 13.19
CA TRP A 298 8.00 15.60 13.28
C TRP A 298 8.97 14.66 14.00
N LEU A 299 8.52 13.96 15.04
CA LEU A 299 9.34 12.92 15.70
C LEU A 299 9.65 11.75 14.76
N MET A 300 8.68 11.31 13.95
CA MET A 300 8.91 10.28 12.91
C MET A 300 9.88 10.77 11.82
N VAL A 301 9.78 12.03 11.40
CA VAL A 301 10.72 12.64 10.45
C VAL A 301 12.13 12.67 11.02
N ILE A 302 12.29 13.14 12.26
CA ILE A 302 13.59 13.17 12.95
C ILE A 302 14.18 11.77 13.07
N LEU A 303 13.37 10.78 13.48
CA LEU A 303 13.79 9.37 13.57
C LEU A 303 14.24 8.78 12.23
N THR A 304 13.65 9.22 11.12
CA THR A 304 13.97 8.71 9.78
C THR A 304 15.18 9.40 9.15
N VAL A 305 15.43 10.66 9.53
CA VAL A 305 16.55 11.48 9.03
C VAL A 305 17.84 11.23 9.79
N LEU A 306 17.77 10.91 11.09
CA LEU A 306 18.90 10.53 11.94
C LEU A 306 19.38 9.10 11.65
#